data_AF-A0A352APW6-F1
#
_entry.id   AF-A0A352APW6-F1
#
_cell.length_a   1.000
_cell.length_b   1.000
_cell.length_c   1.000
_cell.angle_alpha   90.00
_cell.angle_beta   90.00
_cell.angle_gamma   90.00
#
_symmetry.space_group_name_H-M   'P 1'
#
loop_
_entity.id
_entity.type
_entity.pdbx_description
1 polymer ?
#
loop_
_entity_poly.entity_id
_entity_poly.type
_entity_poly.pdbx_seq_one_letter_code
_entity_poly.pdbx_strand_id
1 'polypeptide(L)'
;MKTLLILAANPRDTTPLRLDEEVREIDGVLRRAQRRDDFEIKQQWAVRSRDVQAAMLDFNPHIVHFSGHGEGVQGLAFEDGKGKVHLVNADALAGLFKLFAKQVECLILNACYSEVQAEAIAQHINGRLL
;
A
#
# COMPACT_ATOMS: atom_id res chain seq x y z
N MET A 1 9.73 -0.20 17.98
CA MET A 1 9.83 0.51 16.68
C MET A 1 8.95 -0.24 15.69
N LYS A 2 8.01 0.45 15.05
CA LYS A 2 7.10 -0.11 14.05
C LYS A 2 7.58 0.26 12.66
N THR A 3 7.40 -0.63 11.70
CA THR A 3 7.75 -0.36 10.30
C THR A 3 6.51 0.10 9.52
N LEU A 4 6.60 1.27 8.90
CA LEU A 4 5.63 1.77 7.93
C LEU A 4 6.18 1.49 6.53
N LEU A 5 5.51 0.62 5.78
CA LEU A 5 5.83 0.36 4.38
C LEU A 5 4.90 1.19 3.48
N ILE A 6 5.48 2.07 2.69
CA ILE A 6 4.80 2.86 1.69
C ILE A 6 4.99 2.20 0.31
N LEU A 7 3.87 1.89 -0.34
CA LEU A 7 3.80 1.25 -1.65
C LEU A 7 3.19 2.25 -2.64
N ALA A 8 3.98 2.73 -3.58
CA ALA A 8 3.55 3.72 -4.58
C ALA A 8 3.47 3.07 -5.97
N ALA A 9 2.26 2.99 -6.54
CA ALA A 9 2.01 2.45 -7.88
C ALA A 9 1.58 3.57 -8.84
N ASN A 10 2.33 3.79 -9.91
CA ASN A 10 2.08 4.87 -10.87
C ASN A 10 2.32 4.38 -12.32
N PRO A 11 1.44 3.50 -12.85
CA PRO A 11 1.62 2.93 -14.19
C PRO A 11 1.78 4.01 -15.26
N ARG A 12 2.60 3.73 -16.27
CA ARG A 12 2.99 4.71 -17.29
C ARG A 12 1.89 5.04 -18.29
N ASP A 13 0.88 4.19 -18.39
CA ASP A 13 -0.29 4.35 -19.26
C ASP A 13 -1.53 4.88 -18.52
N THR A 14 -1.38 5.36 -17.28
CA THR A 14 -2.42 6.10 -16.54
C THR A 14 -2.06 7.58 -16.39
N THR A 15 -3.01 8.38 -15.91
CA THR A 15 -2.74 9.79 -15.57
C THR A 15 -1.72 9.87 -14.43
N PRO A 16 -0.54 10.47 -14.61
CA PRO A 16 0.50 10.45 -13.58
C PRO A 16 0.04 11.09 -12.27
N LEU A 17 0.24 10.39 -11.16
CA LEU A 17 0.07 10.94 -9.81
C LEU A 17 1.40 11.49 -9.28
N ARG A 18 1.35 12.56 -8.48
CA ARG A 18 2.53 13.14 -7.80
C ARG A 18 2.81 12.41 -6.47
N LEU A 19 2.98 11.09 -6.56
CA LEU A 19 3.19 10.23 -5.39
C LEU A 19 4.48 10.59 -4.64
N ASP A 20 5.47 11.15 -5.34
CA ASP A 20 6.71 11.64 -4.75
C ASP A 20 6.51 12.79 -3.74
N GLU A 21 5.51 13.64 -3.96
CA GLU A 21 5.15 14.67 -2.99
C GLU A 21 4.48 14.09 -1.76
N GLU A 22 3.50 13.20 -1.95
CA GLU A 22 2.79 12.55 -0.84
C GLU A 22 3.79 11.84 0.10
N VAL A 23 4.71 11.05 -0.46
CA VAL A 23 5.70 10.33 0.35
C VAL A 23 6.67 11.28 1.04
N ARG A 24 7.05 12.38 0.39
CA ARG A 24 7.90 13.42 0.99
C ARG A 24 7.20 14.14 2.15
N GLU A 25 5.92 14.41 2.02
CA GLU A 25 5.10 15.01 3.08
C GLU A 25 4.97 14.05 4.27
N ILE A 26 4.68 12.77 4.02
CA ILE A 26 4.60 11.73 5.06
C ILE A 26 5.94 11.63 5.82
N ASP A 27 7.06 11.49 5.10
CA ASP A 27 8.40 11.41 5.71
C ASP A 27 8.71 12.70 6.50
N GLY A 28 8.41 13.87 5.95
CA GLY A 28 8.64 15.16 6.60
C GLY A 28 7.80 15.36 7.86
N VAL A 29 6.54 14.91 7.89
CA VAL A 29 5.68 14.97 9.08
C VAL A 29 6.17 13.99 10.14
N LEU A 30 6.47 12.74 9.77
CA LEU A 30 6.91 11.71 10.72
C LEU A 30 8.26 12.05 11.36
N ARG A 31 9.20 12.62 10.62
CA ARG A 31 10.49 13.08 11.18
C ARG A 31 10.34 14.21 12.20
N ARG A 32 9.33 15.07 12.03
CA ARG A 32 9.05 16.22 12.92
C ARG A 32 8.12 15.87 14.08
N ALA A 33 7.44 14.73 14.00
CA ALA A 33 6.55 14.27 15.07
C ALA A 33 7.35 13.93 16.34
N GLN A 34 6.72 14.14 17.50
CA GLN A 34 7.32 13.79 18.80
C GLN A 34 7.68 12.30 18.91
N ARG A 35 7.08 11.45 18.06
CA ARG A 35 7.26 9.99 18.02
C ARG A 35 8.10 9.50 16.84
N ARG A 36 8.99 10.34 16.30
CA ARG A 36 9.82 9.99 15.12
C ARG A 36 10.63 8.70 15.30
N ASP A 37 11.07 8.41 16.53
CA ASP A 37 11.90 7.25 16.85
C ASP A 37 11.04 5.96 17.02
N ASP A 38 9.70 6.09 16.95
CA ASP A 38 8.79 4.95 17.02
C ASP A 38 8.58 4.27 15.67
N PHE A 39 8.95 4.93 14.57
CA PHE A 39 8.67 4.46 13.22
C PHE A 39 9.91 4.37 12.33
N GLU A 40 10.05 3.25 11.62
CA GLU A 40 10.95 3.11 10.48
C GLU A 40 10.15 3.16 9.19
N ILE A 41 10.51 4.06 8.28
CA ILE A 41 9.82 4.22 6.99
C ILE A 41 10.58 3.43 5.91
N LYS A 42 9.87 2.53 5.23
CA LYS A 42 10.33 1.84 4.01
C LYS A 42 9.45 2.28 2.86
N GLN A 43 10.05 2.49 1.69
CA GLN A 43 9.34 2.97 0.51
C GLN A 43 9.67 2.05 -0.66
N GLN A 44 8.65 1.69 -1.43
CA GLN A 44 8.76 0.98 -2.69
C GLN A 44 7.99 1.74 -3.76
N TRP A 45 8.63 1.95 -4.91
CA TRP A 45 8.12 2.74 -6.02
C TRP A 45 7.88 1.85 -7.22
N ALA A 46 6.96 2.27 -8.10
CA ALA A 46 6.60 1.51 -9.31
C ALA A 46 6.19 0.07 -8.98
N VAL A 47 5.45 -0.10 -7.88
CA VAL A 47 5.21 -1.44 -7.32
C VAL A 47 4.33 -2.28 -8.22
N ARG A 48 4.78 -3.52 -8.43
CA ARG A 48 4.00 -4.60 -9.03
C ARG A 48 3.35 -5.42 -7.92
N SER A 49 2.29 -6.15 -8.22
CA SER A 49 1.61 -7.00 -7.23
C SER A 49 2.55 -7.98 -6.52
N ARG A 50 3.51 -8.58 -7.26
CA ARG A 50 4.55 -9.46 -6.70
C ARG A 50 5.56 -8.73 -5.80
N ASP A 51 5.82 -7.45 -6.07
CA ASP A 51 6.76 -6.66 -5.30
C ASP A 51 6.17 -6.33 -3.92
N VAL A 52 4.84 -6.24 -3.82
CA VAL A 52 4.14 -6.12 -2.53
C VAL A 52 4.47 -7.32 -1.64
N GLN A 53 4.30 -8.55 -2.14
CA GLN A 53 4.58 -9.74 -1.33
C GLN A 53 6.04 -9.81 -0.90
N ALA A 54 6.98 -9.50 -1.80
CA ALA A 54 8.40 -9.45 -1.46
C ALA A 54 8.68 -8.40 -0.38
N ALA A 55 8.19 -7.18 -0.54
CA ALA A 55 8.37 -6.10 0.42
C ALA A 55 7.75 -6.42 1.79
N MET A 56 6.59 -7.09 1.81
CA MET A 56 5.96 -7.55 3.05
C MET A 56 6.85 -8.54 3.81
N LEU A 57 7.53 -9.45 3.09
CA LEU A 57 8.46 -10.42 3.69
C LEU A 57 9.78 -9.77 4.12
N ASP A 58 10.34 -8.89 3.29
CA ASP A 58 11.64 -8.27 3.51
C ASP A 58 11.61 -7.27 4.67
N PHE A 59 10.52 -6.51 4.80
CA PHE A 59 10.42 -5.42 5.78
C PHE A 59 9.55 -5.74 6.99
N ASN A 60 8.77 -6.82 6.94
CA ASN A 60 7.83 -7.23 7.98
C ASN A 60 7.05 -6.04 8.59
N PRO A 61 6.27 -5.30 7.77
CA PRO A 61 5.70 -4.02 8.18
C PRO A 61 4.55 -4.17 9.16
N HIS A 62 4.37 -3.18 10.03
CA HIS A 62 3.21 -3.11 10.93
C HIS A 62 2.11 -2.24 10.33
N ILE A 63 2.49 -1.23 9.54
CA ILE A 63 1.58 -0.35 8.82
C ILE A 63 1.94 -0.41 7.35
N VAL A 64 0.92 -0.53 6.49
CA VAL A 64 1.07 -0.49 5.05
C VAL A 64 0.27 0.69 4.51
N HIS A 65 0.90 1.55 3.71
CA HIS A 65 0.26 2.66 3.02
C HIS A 65 0.39 2.44 1.52
N PHE A 66 -0.72 2.10 0.86
CA PHE A 66 -0.77 2.06 -0.60
C PHE A 66 -1.22 3.40 -1.14
N SER A 67 -0.51 3.92 -2.13
CA SER A 67 -0.93 5.08 -2.91
C SER A 67 -0.85 4.79 -4.41
N GLY A 68 -1.93 5.09 -5.12
CA GLY A 68 -2.05 4.81 -6.55
C GLY A 68 -3.48 4.99 -7.07
N HIS A 69 -3.74 4.47 -8.26
CA HIS A 69 -5.10 4.49 -8.82
C HIS A 69 -5.95 3.33 -8.30
N GLY A 70 -7.26 3.55 -8.29
CA GLY A 70 -8.27 2.53 -8.06
C GLY A 70 -9.44 2.71 -9.03
N GLU A 71 -9.99 1.58 -9.46
CA GLU A 71 -11.06 1.49 -10.47
C GLU A 71 -12.31 0.81 -9.87
N GLY A 72 -12.62 1.15 -8.62
CA GLY A 72 -13.76 0.59 -7.88
C GLY A 72 -13.67 -0.93 -7.80
N VAL A 73 -14.75 -1.63 -8.17
CA VAL A 73 -14.81 -3.09 -8.16
C VAL A 73 -13.70 -3.75 -8.99
N GLN A 74 -13.19 -3.07 -10.03
CA GLN A 74 -12.16 -3.65 -10.89
C GLN A 74 -10.82 -3.83 -10.18
N GLY A 75 -10.53 -3.03 -9.15
CA GLY A 75 -9.34 -3.20 -8.32
C GLY A 75 -8.45 -1.98 -8.18
N LEU A 76 -7.31 -2.20 -7.54
CA LEU A 76 -6.21 -1.23 -7.45
C LEU A 76 -5.26 -1.42 -8.64
N ALA A 77 -4.72 -0.32 -9.14
CA ALA A 77 -3.79 -0.31 -10.26
C ALA A 77 -2.35 -0.53 -9.78
N PHE A 78 -1.71 -1.59 -10.28
CA PHE A 78 -0.29 -1.88 -10.10
C PHE A 78 0.45 -1.78 -11.44
N GLU A 79 1.78 -1.78 -11.39
CA GLU A 79 2.57 -1.95 -12.61
C GLU A 79 2.70 -3.43 -13.02
N ASP A 80 2.80 -3.67 -14.32
CA ASP A 80 3.25 -4.94 -14.88
C ASP A 80 4.75 -4.92 -15.24
N GLY A 81 5.23 -6.00 -15.86
CA GLY A 81 6.62 -6.13 -16.33
C GLY A 81 7.07 -5.02 -17.31
N LYS A 82 6.13 -4.34 -17.95
CA LYS A 82 6.34 -3.30 -18.96
C LYS A 82 5.98 -1.90 -18.43
N GLY A 83 5.61 -1.77 -17.16
CA GLY A 83 5.17 -0.52 -16.53
C GLY A 83 3.76 -0.09 -16.96
N LYS A 84 2.95 -1.01 -17.46
CA LYS A 84 1.53 -0.79 -17.79
C LYS A 84 0.64 -1.14 -16.62
N VAL A 85 -0.59 -0.65 -16.65
CA VAL A 85 -1.60 -0.93 -15.64
C VAL A 85 -1.91 -2.43 -15.58
N HIS A 86 -1.88 -2.93 -14.35
CA HIS A 86 -2.36 -4.25 -13.98
C HIS A 86 -3.32 -4.09 -12.80
N LEU A 87 -4.61 -4.33 -13.04
CA LEU A 87 -5.63 -4.24 -12.00
C LEU A 87 -5.63 -5.49 -11.13
N VAL A 88 -5.59 -5.28 -9.82
CA VAL A 88 -5.67 -6.34 -8.82
C VAL A 88 -6.97 -6.17 -8.04
N ASN A 89 -7.85 -7.15 -8.17
CA ASN A 89 -9.19 -7.13 -7.58
C ASN A 89 -9.16 -7.34 -6.05
N ALA A 90 -10.33 -7.16 -5.42
CA ALA A 90 -10.48 -7.26 -3.97
C ALA A 90 -10.12 -8.65 -3.42
N ASP A 91 -10.52 -9.73 -4.09
CA ASP A 91 -10.23 -11.11 -3.65
C ASP A 91 -8.73 -11.41 -3.66
N ALA A 92 -8.00 -10.96 -4.68
CA ALA A 92 -6.56 -11.14 -4.77
C ALA A 92 -5.82 -10.35 -3.67
N LEU A 93 -6.25 -9.11 -3.39
CA LEU A 93 -5.69 -8.30 -2.30
C LEU A 93 -6.00 -8.92 -0.93
N ALA A 94 -7.23 -9.36 -0.71
CA ALA A 94 -7.64 -10.03 0.52
C ALA A 94 -6.82 -11.31 0.73
N GLY A 95 -6.64 -12.12 -0.31
CA GLY A 95 -5.80 -13.32 -0.28
C GLY A 95 -4.35 -13.02 0.07
N LEU A 96 -3.78 -11.95 -0.49
CA LEU A 96 -2.42 -11.49 -0.17
C LEU A 96 -2.30 -11.06 1.30
N PHE A 97 -3.16 -10.15 1.76
CA PHE A 97 -3.06 -9.61 3.11
C PHE A 97 -3.44 -10.61 4.20
N LYS A 98 -4.24 -11.63 3.88
CA LYS A 98 -4.52 -12.76 4.78
C LYS A 98 -3.24 -13.48 5.22
N LEU A 99 -2.23 -13.56 4.35
CA LEU A 99 -0.93 -14.17 4.69
C LEU A 99 -0.19 -13.39 5.78
N PHE A 100 -0.49 -12.10 5.92
CA PHE A 100 0.19 -11.16 6.84
C PHE A 100 -0.74 -10.65 7.95
N ALA A 101 -1.90 -11.27 8.15
CA ALA A 101 -2.95 -10.83 9.07
C ALA A 101 -2.52 -10.68 10.53
N LYS A 102 -1.51 -11.45 10.97
CA LYS A 102 -0.97 -11.38 12.33
C LYS A 102 0.05 -10.24 12.51
N GLN A 103 0.53 -9.68 11.40
CA GLN A 103 1.64 -8.73 11.36
C GLN A 103 1.15 -7.32 11.02
N VAL A 104 0.23 -7.18 10.06
CA VAL A 104 -0.32 -5.89 9.66
C VAL A 104 -1.36 -5.42 10.67
N GLU A 105 -1.04 -4.32 11.35
CA GLU A 105 -1.93 -3.68 12.32
C GLU A 105 -2.75 -2.55 11.68
N CYS A 106 -2.29 -2.00 10.56
CA CYS A 106 -3.01 -0.96 9.85
C CYS A 106 -2.71 -0.98 8.34
N LEU A 107 -3.74 -0.86 7.53
CA LEU A 107 -3.65 -0.70 6.08
C LEU A 107 -4.36 0.58 5.67
N ILE A 108 -3.65 1.44 4.95
CA ILE A 108 -4.18 2.66 4.37
C ILE A 108 -4.25 2.49 2.85
N LEU A 109 -5.43 2.67 2.26
CA LEU A 109 -5.64 2.58 0.81
C LEU A 109 -5.95 3.95 0.21
N ASN A 110 -4.90 4.72 -0.09
CA ASN A 110 -5.03 6.00 -0.79
C ASN A 110 -5.18 5.79 -2.31
N ALA A 111 -6.38 5.36 -2.72
CA ALA A 111 -6.77 5.15 -4.10
C ALA A 111 -8.26 5.38 -4.28
N CYS A 112 -8.68 5.82 -5.47
CA CYS A 112 -10.10 6.08 -5.73
C CYS A 112 -10.94 4.81 -5.61
N TYR A 113 -12.11 4.93 -4.97
CA TYR A 113 -13.11 3.85 -4.86
C TYR A 113 -12.54 2.55 -4.26
N SER A 114 -11.57 2.65 -3.35
CA SER A 114 -10.86 1.51 -2.72
C SER A 114 -11.63 0.80 -1.60
N GLU A 115 -12.84 1.27 -1.28
CA GLU A 115 -13.67 0.75 -0.16
C GLU A 115 -13.96 -0.74 -0.31
N VAL A 116 -14.30 -1.19 -1.51
CA VAL A 116 -14.58 -2.61 -1.80
C VAL A 116 -13.36 -3.49 -1.48
N GLN A 117 -12.15 -3.01 -1.78
CA GLN A 117 -10.91 -3.71 -1.46
C GLN A 117 -10.62 -3.66 0.04
N ALA A 118 -10.84 -2.51 0.68
CA ALA A 118 -10.66 -2.35 2.12
C ALA A 118 -11.56 -3.32 2.90
N GLU A 119 -12.84 -3.41 2.56
CA GLU A 119 -13.81 -4.31 3.18
C GLU A 119 -13.42 -5.79 3.01
N ALA A 120 -12.99 -6.19 1.81
CA ALA A 120 -12.54 -7.56 1.57
C ALA A 120 -11.30 -7.92 2.41
N ILE A 121 -10.34 -6.99 2.54
CA ILE A 121 -9.15 -7.19 3.36
C ILE A 121 -9.49 -7.20 4.86
N ALA A 122 -10.45 -6.39 5.30
CA ALA A 122 -10.93 -6.31 6.69
C ALA A 122 -11.39 -7.65 7.25
N GLN A 123 -11.91 -8.53 6.40
CA GLN A 123 -12.35 -9.87 6.78
C GLN A 123 -11.19 -10.76 7.25
N HIS A 124 -9.95 -10.35 7.00
CA HIS A 124 -8.76 -11.17 7.28
C HIS A 124 -7.77 -10.51 8.22
N ILE A 125 -7.71 -9.18 8.27
CA ILE A 125 -6.79 -8.47 9.17
C ILE A 125 -7.54 -7.99 10.42
N ASN A 126 -6.94 -8.23 11.60
CA ASN A 126 -7.46 -7.70 12.88
C ASN A 126 -7.11 -6.21 13.10
N GLY A 127 -6.43 -5.61 12.12
CA GLY A 127 -5.93 -4.24 12.17
C GLY A 127 -6.98 -3.19 11.78
N ARG A 128 -6.59 -1.92 11.88
CA ARG A 128 -7.42 -0.78 11.49
C ARG A 128 -7.24 -0.49 9.99
N LEU A 129 -8.33 -0.40 9.24
CA LEU A 129 -8.33 0.09 7.85
C LEU A 129 -8.68 1.57 7.79
N LEU A 130 -7.96 2.31 6.95
CA LEU A 130 -8.07 3.77 6.77
C LEU A 130 -8.00 4.17 5.29
#